data_AF-A0A662H208-F1
#
_entry.id   AF-A0A662H208-F1
#
_cell.length_a   1.000
_cell.length_b   1.000
_cell.length_c   1.000
_cell.angle_alpha   90.00
_cell.angle_beta   90.00
_cell.angle_gamma   90.00
#
_symmetry.space_group_name_H-M   'P 1'
#
loop_
_entity.id
_entity.type
_entity.pdbx_description
1 polymer ?
#
loop_
_entity_poly.entity_id
_entity_poly.type
_entity_poly.pdbx_seq_one_letter_code
_entity_poly.pdbx_strand_id
1 'polypeptide(L)'
;MCWAVPAKVLEVRGMTAVVDFGRGVEKEVIVAVSDIKEGDLVLVHAGAIISKVRAEEVLKSIEIYKEMAVELAVEQGVSREEAEEQVKESMREWLQSLGVGYERA
;
A
#
# COMPACT_ATOMS: atom_id res chain seq x y z
N MET A 1 -13.62 -12.37 -0.43
CA MET A 1 -12.20 -12.32 -0.01
C MET A 1 -11.64 -11.02 -0.51
N CYS A 2 -11.60 -9.97 0.30
CA CYS A 2 -11.05 -8.70 -0.14
C CYS A 2 -10.23 -8.10 1.01
N TRP A 3 -8.95 -7.87 0.75
CA TRP A 3 -8.05 -7.19 1.67
C TRP A 3 -8.02 -5.71 1.29
N ALA A 4 -8.13 -4.83 2.27
CA ALA A 4 -7.99 -3.39 2.03
C ALA A 4 -6.55 -3.06 1.64
N VAL A 5 -6.37 -2.21 0.64
CA VAL A 5 -5.06 -1.82 0.12
C VAL A 5 -4.70 -0.43 0.64
N PRO A 6 -3.48 -0.22 1.17
CA PRO A 6 -3.02 1.11 1.56
C PRO A 6 -2.90 2.04 0.36
N ALA A 7 -3.31 3.30 0.55
CA ALA A 7 -3.19 4.36 -0.43
C ALA A 7 -2.90 5.70 0.26
N LYS A 8 -2.26 6.62 -0.45
CA LYS A 8 -2.02 7.99 0.00
C LYS A 8 -3.06 8.92 -0.61
N VAL A 9 -3.70 9.74 0.21
CA VAL A 9 -4.66 10.75 -0.28
C VAL A 9 -3.90 11.88 -0.97
N LEU A 10 -4.23 12.14 -2.23
CA LEU A 10 -3.68 13.24 -3.01
C LEU A 10 -4.57 14.49 -2.96
N GLU A 11 -5.89 14.31 -3.06
CA GLU A 11 -6.87 15.40 -3.09
C GLU A 11 -8.21 14.93 -2.50
N VAL A 12 -8.91 15.79 -1.77
CA VAL A 12 -10.25 15.50 -1.22
C VAL A 12 -11.31 16.38 -1.90
N ARG A 13 -12.33 15.74 -2.48
CA ARG A 13 -13.42 16.37 -3.28
C ARG A 13 -14.79 16.05 -2.69
N GLY A 14 -15.05 16.54 -1.48
CA GLY A 14 -16.33 16.33 -0.80
C GLY A 14 -16.54 14.86 -0.42
N MET A 15 -17.38 14.14 -1.17
CA MET A 15 -17.68 12.71 -0.91
C MET A 15 -16.71 11.75 -1.60
N THR A 16 -15.82 12.25 -2.48
CA THR A 16 -14.78 11.45 -3.11
C THR A 16 -13.39 12.01 -2.83
N ALA A 17 -12.36 11.20 -3.06
CA ALA A 17 -10.96 11.61 -2.96
C ALA A 17 -10.15 10.93 -4.07
N VAL A 18 -9.12 11.62 -4.54
CA VAL A 18 -8.08 11.01 -5.40
C VAL A 18 -7.02 10.44 -4.49
N VAL A 19 -6.71 9.16 -4.65
CA VAL A 19 -5.68 8.45 -3.89
C VAL A 19 -4.65 7.83 -4.82
N ASP A 20 -3.40 7.79 -4.38
CA ASP A 20 -2.30 7.04 -5.03
C ASP A 20 -2.11 5.71 -4.29
N PHE A 21 -2.25 4.61 -5.03
CA PHE A 21 -1.94 3.27 -4.53
C PHE A 21 -0.46 2.94 -4.56
N GLY A 22 0.40 3.91 -4.84
CA GLY A 22 1.85 3.78 -4.97
C GLY A 22 2.27 3.76 -6.43
N ARG A 23 3.48 4.27 -6.69
CA ARG A 23 4.09 4.40 -8.02
C ARG A 23 3.22 5.21 -9.01
N GLY A 24 2.42 6.15 -8.52
CA GLY A 24 1.56 7.02 -9.35
C GLY A 24 0.28 6.34 -9.85
N VAL A 25 -0.17 5.27 -9.21
CA VAL A 25 -1.41 4.59 -9.57
C VAL A 25 -2.57 5.31 -8.89
N GLU A 26 -3.06 6.35 -9.57
CA GLU A 26 -4.13 7.20 -9.06
C GLU A 26 -5.54 6.66 -9.37
N LYS A 27 -6.44 6.74 -8.39
CA LYS A 27 -7.86 6.43 -8.55
C LYS A 27 -8.73 7.36 -7.72
N GLU A 28 -9.93 7.63 -8.22
CA GLU A 28 -10.99 8.26 -7.43
C GLU A 28 -11.72 7.19 -6.59
N VAL A 29 -11.92 7.49 -5.30
CA VAL A 29 -12.55 6.60 -4.32
C VAL A 29 -13.57 7.36 -3.48
N ILE A 30 -14.53 6.65 -2.91
CA ILE A 30 -15.55 7.19 -2.00
C ILE A 30 -14.93 7.40 -0.61
N VAL A 31 -15.20 8.56 0.00
CA VAL A 31 -14.80 8.86 1.38
C VAL A 31 -15.92 8.38 2.31
N ALA A 32 -15.80 7.16 2.85
CA ALA A 32 -16.80 6.56 3.74
C ALA A 32 -16.49 6.76 5.24
N VAL A 33 -15.51 7.61 5.57
CA VAL A 33 -15.08 7.93 6.94
C VAL A 33 -14.86 9.44 7.09
N SER A 34 -14.88 9.94 8.33
CA SER A 34 -14.62 11.35 8.62
C SER A 34 -13.13 11.69 8.65
N ASP A 35 -12.83 12.99 8.60
CA ASP A 35 -11.50 13.56 8.91
C ASP A 35 -10.35 13.07 8.00
N ILE A 36 -10.67 12.87 6.72
CA ILE A 36 -9.69 12.64 5.66
C ILE A 36 -9.18 13.97 5.11
N LYS A 37 -7.87 14.08 5.00
CA LYS A 37 -7.15 15.21 4.40
C LYS A 37 -6.07 14.70 3.45
N GLU A 38 -5.61 15.58 2.59
CA GLU A 38 -4.45 15.34 1.72
C GLU A 38 -3.23 14.92 2.54
N GLY A 39 -2.48 13.95 2.01
CA GLY A 39 -1.32 13.35 2.65
C GLY A 39 -1.63 12.26 3.68
N ASP A 40 -2.89 12.04 4.05
CA ASP A 40 -3.26 10.90 4.90
C ASP A 40 -2.97 9.57 4.21
N LEU A 41 -2.53 8.60 5.00
CA LEU A 41 -2.44 7.21 4.59
C LEU A 41 -3.73 6.50 5.00
N VAL A 42 -4.37 5.82 4.06
CA VAL A 42 -5.70 5.24 4.23
C VAL A 42 -5.76 3.81 3.73
N LEU A 43 -6.73 3.04 4.21
CA LEU A 43 -7.08 1.74 3.67
C LEU A 43 -8.30 1.87 2.75
N VAL A 44 -8.15 1.41 1.51
CA VAL A 44 -9.22 1.40 0.52
C VAL A 44 -9.69 -0.03 0.31
N HIS A 45 -11.01 -0.22 0.37
CA HIS A 45 -11.64 -1.48 0.08
C HIS A 45 -12.86 -1.25 -0.82
N ALA A 46 -12.93 -1.99 -1.93
CA ALA A 46 -14.03 -1.91 -2.91
C ALA A 46 -14.33 -0.48 -3.39
N GLY A 47 -13.28 0.35 -3.55
CA GLY A 47 -13.42 1.74 -4.00
C GLY A 47 -13.86 2.73 -2.91
N ALA A 48 -13.87 2.34 -1.65
CA ALA A 48 -14.17 3.22 -0.52
C ALA A 48 -13.02 3.25 0.49
N ILE A 49 -12.72 4.44 1.02
CA ILE A 49 -11.85 4.60 2.18
C ILE A 49 -12.60 4.10 3.41
N ILE A 50 -12.07 3.05 4.05
CA ILE A 50 -12.70 2.43 5.22
C ILE A 50 -12.04 2.81 6.54
N SER A 51 -10.78 3.28 6.51
CA SER A 51 -10.08 3.78 7.69
C SER A 51 -8.82 4.57 7.32
N LYS A 52 -8.37 5.43 8.23
CA LYS A 52 -6.99 5.94 8.25
C LYS A 52 -6.07 4.87 8.82
N VAL A 53 -4.82 4.86 8.40
CA VAL A 53 -3.81 3.91 8.88
C VAL A 53 -2.51 4.67 9.17
N ARG A 54 -1.76 4.21 10.17
CA ARG A 54 -0.44 4.78 10.47
C ARG A 54 0.64 4.07 9.66
N ALA A 55 1.73 4.77 9.36
CA ALA A 55 2.84 4.23 8.59
C ALA A 55 3.39 2.92 9.20
N GLU A 56 3.48 2.85 10.54
CA GLU A 56 4.01 1.67 11.24
C GLU A 56 3.10 0.44 11.10
N GLU A 57 1.78 0.64 10.97
CA GLU A 57 0.82 -0.45 10.76
C GLU A 57 0.90 -0.99 9.32
N VAL A 58 1.14 -0.11 8.35
CA VAL A 58 1.39 -0.51 6.95
C VAL A 58 2.68 -1.31 6.84
N LEU A 59 3.75 -0.88 7.51
CA LEU A 59 5.03 -1.61 7.51
C LEU A 59 4.90 -3.04 8.03
N LYS A 60 4.22 -3.24 9.18
CA LYS A 60 3.97 -4.57 9.73
C LYS A 60 3.16 -5.46 8.79
N SER A 61 2.17 -4.87 8.12
CA SER A 61 1.34 -5.61 7.15
C SER A 61 2.18 -6.03 5.93
N ILE A 62 3.08 -5.15 5.47
CA ILE A 62 3.95 -5.37 4.32
C ILE A 62 4.99 -6.47 4.56
N GLU A 63 5.50 -6.61 5.78
CA GLU A 63 6.38 -7.74 6.13
C GLU A 63 5.71 -9.09 5.88
N ILE A 64 4.44 -9.23 6.26
CA ILE A 64 3.66 -10.46 6.02
C ILE A 64 3.49 -10.69 4.52
N TYR A 65 3.13 -9.64 3.76
CA TYR A 65 2.99 -9.74 2.31
C TYR A 65 4.31 -10.07 1.61
N LYS A 66 5.44 -9.62 2.16
CA LYS A 66 6.77 -9.86 1.60
C LYS A 66 7.07 -11.35 1.59
N GLU A 67 6.87 -12.01 2.72
CA GLU A 67 7.10 -13.45 2.84
C GLU A 67 6.21 -14.23 1.86
N MET A 68 4.92 -13.88 1.79
CA MET A 68 3.99 -14.50 0.84
C MET A 68 4.42 -14.30 -0.63
N ALA A 69 4.85 -13.08 -0.99
CA ALA A 69 5.28 -12.77 -2.35
C ALA A 69 6.57 -13.53 -2.74
N VAL A 70 7.51 -13.68 -1.79
CA VAL A 70 8.73 -14.47 -2.00
C VAL A 70 8.38 -15.94 -2.25
N GLU A 71 7.54 -16.56 -1.41
CA GLU A 71 7.15 -17.97 -1.61
C GLU A 71 6.46 -18.18 -2.96
N LEU A 72 5.54 -17.28 -3.35
CA LEU A 72 4.87 -17.36 -4.66
C LEU A 72 5.83 -17.22 -5.84
N ALA A 73 6.85 -16.37 -5.74
CA ALA A 73 7.87 -16.24 -6.78
C ALA A 73 8.73 -17.51 -6.90
N VAL A 74 9.08 -18.11 -5.76
CA VAL A 74 9.82 -19.38 -5.71
C VAL A 74 9.01 -20.52 -6.34
N GLU A 75 7.71 -20.61 -6.05
CA GLU A 75 6.81 -21.59 -6.69
C GLU A 75 6.74 -21.42 -8.22
N GLN A 76 6.92 -20.20 -8.72
CA GLN A 76 6.96 -19.90 -10.15
C GLN A 76 8.33 -20.15 -10.79
N GLY A 77 9.30 -20.69 -10.04
CA GLY A 77 10.61 -21.08 -10.54
C GLY A 77 11.70 -20.01 -10.44
N VAL A 78 11.44 -18.89 -9.75
CA VAL A 78 12.47 -17.90 -9.41
C VAL A 78 13.34 -18.46 -8.28
N SER A 79 14.65 -18.22 -8.31
CA SER A 79 15.50 -18.63 -7.18
C SER A 79 15.13 -17.82 -5.92
N ARG A 80 15.31 -18.39 -4.73
CA ARG A 80 14.97 -17.69 -3.48
C ARG A 80 15.75 -16.37 -3.33
N GLU A 81 17.02 -16.35 -3.71
CA GLU A 81 17.86 -15.16 -3.63
C GLU A 81 17.32 -14.04 -4.53
N GLU A 82 17.02 -14.36 -5.80
CA GLU A 82 16.44 -13.40 -6.74
C GLU A 82 15.03 -12.95 -6.31
N ALA A 83 14.21 -13.86 -5.78
CA ALA A 83 12.86 -13.54 -5.30
C ALA A 83 12.91 -12.56 -4.11
N GLU A 84 13.79 -12.79 -3.14
CA GLU A 84 13.96 -11.90 -1.99
C GLU A 84 14.44 -10.51 -2.42
N GLU A 85 15.35 -10.42 -3.38
CA GLU A 85 15.83 -9.15 -3.92
C GLU A 85 14.73 -8.38 -4.67
N GLN A 86 14.07 -9.04 -5.63
CA GLN A 86 13.02 -8.42 -6.45
C GLN A 86 11.83 -7.93 -5.62
N VAL A 87 11.37 -8.75 -4.66
CA VAL A 87 10.25 -8.38 -3.79
C VAL A 87 10.66 -7.21 -2.87
N LYS A 88 11.87 -7.26 -2.29
CA LYS A 88 12.36 -6.19 -1.41
C LYS A 88 12.51 -4.86 -2.15
N GLU A 89 13.02 -4.88 -3.37
CA GLU A 89 13.12 -3.68 -4.21
C GLU A 89 11.73 -3.13 -4.54
N SER A 90 10.84 -3.98 -5.05
CA SER A 90 9.47 -3.61 -5.42
C SER A 90 8.69 -2.99 -4.24
N MET A 91 8.81 -3.59 -3.05
CA MET A 91 8.14 -3.09 -1.84
C MET A 91 8.74 -1.78 -1.35
N ARG A 92 10.06 -1.61 -1.46
CA ARG A 92 10.74 -0.36 -1.08
C ARG A 92 10.26 0.80 -1.94
N GLU A 93 10.25 0.64 -3.26
CA GLU A 93 9.79 1.68 -4.19
C GLU A 93 8.33 2.06 -3.91
N TRP A 94 7.48 1.05 -3.70
CA TRP A 94 6.08 1.23 -3.39
C TRP A 94 5.88 2.03 -2.09
N LEU A 95 6.55 1.63 -1.00
CA LEU A 95 6.47 2.35 0.28
C LEU A 95 7.01 3.79 0.19
N GLN A 96 8.13 4.00 -0.51
CA GLN A 96 8.69 5.34 -0.73
C GLN A 96 7.71 6.24 -1.46
N SER A 97 7.02 5.74 -2.49
CA SER A 97 6.03 6.52 -3.23
C SER A 97 4.83 6.92 -2.36
N LEU A 98 4.46 6.08 -1.38
CA LEU A 98 3.42 6.41 -0.40
C LEU A 98 3.92 7.36 0.71
N GLY A 99 5.20 7.74 0.71
CA GLY A 99 5.81 8.56 1.76
C GLY A 99 6.04 7.80 3.07
N VAL A 100 6.08 6.47 3.03
CA VAL A 100 6.38 5.61 4.18
C VAL A 100 7.88 5.27 4.16
N GLY A 101 8.59 5.69 5.20
CA GLY A 101 10.03 5.41 5.34
C GLY A 101 10.29 3.91 5.53
N TYR A 102 11.06 3.31 4.62
CA TYR A 102 11.54 1.93 4.72
C TYR A 102 12.98 1.91 5.24
N GLU A 103 13.23 2.52 6.41
CA GLU A 103 14.55 2.45 7.06
C GLU A 103 14.54 1.35 8.12
N ARG A 104 15.11 0.20 7.72
CA ARG A 104 15.42 -0.99 8.54
C ARG A 104 14.24 -1.57 9.33
N ALA A 105 13.38 -2.29 8.61
CA ALA A 105 12.90 -3.58 9.10
C ALA A 105 13.97 -4.66 8.82
#